data_AF-A0A371MQV7-F1
#
_entry.id   AF-A0A371MQV7-F1
#
_cell.length_a   1.000
_cell.length_b   1.000
_cell.length_c   1.000
_cell.angle_alpha   90.00
_cell.angle_beta   90.00
_cell.angle_gamma   90.00
#
_symmetry.space_group_name_H-M   'P 1'
#
loop_
_entity.id
_entity.type
_entity.pdbx_description
1 polymer ?
#
loop_
_entity_poly.entity_id
_entity_poly.type
_entity_poly.pdbx_seq_one_letter_code
_entity_poly.pdbx_strand_id
1 'polypeptide(L)'
;FARINQVDLLGDLILKAFSNAIPEKTAAGSGPHCYFISYSGVDENDEYWVYIEVNESAYGGRPDSDGLDAVDALVHNTQNRPVEDIELSHPLRIEHYRLREGSHGAGEHRGGHGHERMVKFLSDSTITIEGDGNKYGSWGYDGGKGAPSGE
;
A
#
# COMPACT_ATOMS: atom_id res chain seq x y z
N PHE A 1 -17.77 0.95 -1.05
CA PHE A 1 -17.33 -0.46 -1.10
C PHE A 1 -16.41 -0.65 -2.30
N ALA A 2 -15.12 -0.34 -2.12
CA ALA A 2 -14.09 -0.64 -3.09
C ALA A 2 -13.97 -2.17 -3.24
N ARG A 3 -14.35 -2.70 -4.40
CA ARG A 3 -14.23 -4.14 -4.70
C ARG A 3 -12.78 -4.55 -5.01
N ILE A 4 -11.88 -3.58 -5.11
CA ILE A 4 -10.51 -3.79 -5.60
C ILE A 4 -9.74 -4.73 -4.68
N ASN A 5 -9.82 -4.55 -3.35
CA ASN A 5 -9.13 -5.41 -2.40
C ASN A 5 -9.55 -6.89 -2.48
N GLN A 6 -10.81 -7.17 -2.86
CA GLN A 6 -11.26 -8.55 -3.08
C GLN A 6 -10.62 -9.17 -4.34
N VAL A 7 -10.39 -8.35 -5.37
CA VAL A 7 -9.72 -8.76 -6.61
C VAL A 7 -8.23 -8.98 -6.37
N ASP A 8 -7.57 -8.09 -5.63
CA ASP A 8 -6.16 -8.26 -5.29
C ASP A 8 -5.92 -9.45 -4.37
N LEU A 9 -6.79 -9.65 -3.37
CA LEU A 9 -6.70 -10.84 -2.53
C LEU A 9 -6.85 -12.11 -3.36
N LEU A 10 -7.74 -12.13 -4.35
CA LEU A 10 -7.85 -13.25 -5.27
C LEU A 10 -6.56 -13.46 -6.08
N GLY A 11 -5.95 -12.38 -6.60
CA GLY A 11 -4.67 -12.43 -7.30
C GLY A 11 -3.54 -13.00 -6.44
N ASP A 12 -3.43 -12.54 -5.19
CA ASP A 12 -2.43 -13.03 -4.23
C ASP A 12 -2.65 -14.50 -3.84
N LEU A 13 -3.90 -14.94 -3.70
CA LEU A 13 -4.22 -16.34 -3.43
C LEU A 13 -3.95 -17.25 -4.63
N ILE A 14 -4.08 -16.74 -5.86
CA ILE A 14 -3.65 -17.47 -7.07
C ILE A 14 -2.13 -17.65 -7.06
N LEU A 15 -1.36 -16.61 -6.71
CA LEU A 15 0.09 -16.75 -6.51
C LEU A 15 0.39 -17.77 -5.43
N LYS A 16 -0.31 -17.75 -4.30
CA LYS A 16 -0.18 -18.76 -3.24
C LYS A 16 -0.44 -20.19 -3.72
N ALA A 17 -1.40 -20.38 -4.62
CA ALA A 17 -1.65 -21.70 -5.20
C ALA A 17 -0.48 -22.13 -6.11
N PHE A 18 0.04 -21.20 -6.92
CA PHE A 18 1.18 -21.46 -7.80
C PHE A 18 2.50 -21.65 -7.07
N SER A 19 2.67 -21.11 -5.86
CA SER A 19 3.91 -21.27 -5.09
C SER A 19 4.21 -22.74 -4.79
N ASN A 20 3.21 -23.62 -4.75
CA ASN A 20 3.44 -25.06 -4.62
C ASN A 20 3.66 -25.79 -5.97
N ALA A 21 3.21 -25.22 -7.08
CA ALA A 21 3.22 -25.86 -8.39
C ALA A 21 4.43 -25.46 -9.26
N ILE A 22 4.82 -24.18 -9.21
CA ILE A 22 5.92 -23.57 -9.97
C ILE A 22 6.68 -22.56 -9.06
N PRO A 23 7.27 -23.04 -7.95
CA PRO A 23 7.93 -22.18 -6.97
C PRO A 23 9.00 -21.27 -7.59
N GLU A 24 9.72 -21.73 -8.61
CA GLU A 24 10.79 -21.00 -9.30
C GLU A 24 10.31 -19.81 -10.13
N LYS A 25 8.99 -19.60 -10.25
CA LYS A 25 8.37 -18.48 -10.99
C LYS A 25 7.36 -17.68 -10.17
N THR A 26 7.25 -17.95 -8.87
CA THR A 26 6.19 -17.38 -8.04
C THR A 26 6.77 -16.58 -6.89
N ALA A 27 6.23 -15.38 -6.66
CA ALA A 27 6.53 -14.60 -5.46
C ALA A 27 5.81 -15.16 -4.22
N ALA A 28 6.33 -14.88 -3.02
CA ALA A 28 5.60 -15.04 -1.77
C ALA A 28 4.45 -14.02 -1.65
N GLY A 29 3.74 -14.04 -0.52
CA GLY A 29 2.58 -13.15 -0.30
C GLY A 29 2.93 -11.67 -0.42
N SER A 30 2.18 -10.97 -1.27
CA SER A 30 2.28 -9.53 -1.47
C SER A 30 1.38 -8.79 -0.48
N GLY A 31 1.26 -7.46 -0.57
CA GLY A 31 0.22 -6.71 0.12
C GLY A 31 -1.01 -6.51 -0.78
N PRO A 32 -2.02 -7.39 -0.76
CA PRO A 32 -3.19 -7.30 -1.64
C PRO A 32 -4.25 -6.28 -1.15
N HIS A 33 -3.81 -5.21 -0.50
CA HIS A 33 -4.71 -4.24 0.13
C HIS A 33 -4.43 -2.85 -0.40
N CYS A 34 -5.52 -2.19 -0.77
CA CYS A 34 -5.53 -0.81 -1.20
C CYS A 34 -6.51 -0.03 -0.31
N TYR A 35 -6.09 1.16 0.06
CA TYR A 35 -6.79 2.15 0.85
C TYR A 35 -6.96 3.38 -0.01
N PHE A 36 -8.22 3.76 -0.18
CA PHE A 36 -8.59 5.05 -0.74
C PHE A 36 -8.70 6.02 0.42
N ILE A 37 -7.84 7.02 0.44
CA ILE A 37 -7.81 8.04 1.48
C ILE A 37 -8.35 9.32 0.85
N SER A 38 -9.50 9.78 1.35
CA SER A 38 -10.09 11.05 0.94
C SER A 38 -9.85 12.10 2.01
N TYR A 39 -9.22 13.19 1.59
CA TYR A 39 -9.04 14.41 2.36
C TYR A 39 -10.01 15.44 1.81
N SER A 40 -10.71 16.16 2.67
CA SER A 40 -11.62 17.21 2.25
C SER A 40 -11.76 18.27 3.30
N GLY A 41 -12.19 19.46 2.91
CA GLY A 41 -12.43 20.54 3.84
C GLY A 41 -12.90 21.79 3.13
N VAL A 42 -12.81 22.90 3.85
CA VAL A 42 -12.99 24.25 3.31
C VAL A 42 -11.66 24.99 3.50
N ASP A 43 -11.22 25.72 2.49
CA ASP A 43 -9.99 26.51 2.54
C ASP A 43 -10.22 27.91 3.14
N GLU A 44 -9.19 28.76 3.14
CA GLU A 44 -9.28 30.13 3.65
C GLU A 44 -10.15 31.08 2.81
N ASN A 45 -10.54 30.67 1.59
CA ASN A 45 -11.38 31.43 0.67
C ASN A 45 -12.84 30.96 0.68
N ASP A 46 -13.24 30.13 1.65
CA ASP A 46 -14.53 29.46 1.74
C ASP A 46 -14.82 28.50 0.55
N GLU A 47 -13.78 27.99 -0.13
CA GLU A 47 -13.92 27.03 -1.22
C GLU A 47 -13.80 25.58 -0.72
N TYR A 48 -14.70 24.72 -1.19
CA TYR A 48 -14.65 23.29 -0.91
C TYR A 48 -13.57 22.61 -1.74
N TRP A 49 -12.74 21.80 -1.09
CA TRP A 49 -11.71 21.02 -1.75
C TRP A 49 -11.80 19.55 -1.38
N VAL A 50 -11.31 18.71 -2.29
CA VAL A 50 -11.16 17.27 -2.09
C VAL A 50 -9.87 16.80 -2.75
N TYR A 51 -9.14 15.95 -2.04
CA TYR A 51 -7.99 15.22 -2.54
C TYR A 51 -8.19 13.74 -2.25
N ILE A 52 -8.06 12.90 -3.27
CA ILE A 52 -8.12 11.44 -3.13
C ILE A 52 -6.74 10.89 -3.41
N GLU A 53 -6.24 10.14 -2.44
CA GLU A 53 -5.00 9.39 -2.51
C GLU A 53 -5.31 7.90 -2.55
N VAL A 54 -4.54 7.17 -3.34
CA VAL A 54 -4.49 5.71 -3.35
C VAL A 54 -3.12 5.34 -2.84
N ASN A 55 -3.06 4.53 -1.79
CA ASN A 55 -1.80 4.18 -1.15
C ASN A 55 -1.08 3.07 -1.93
N GLU A 56 0.25 3.11 -1.92
CA GLU A 56 1.07 2.04 -2.50
C GLU A 56 1.17 0.80 -1.57
N SER A 57 1.55 -0.35 -2.15
CA SER A 57 1.77 -1.59 -1.40
C SER A 57 3.19 -2.12 -1.60
N ALA A 58 3.40 -3.43 -1.53
CA ALA A 58 4.67 -4.09 -1.77
C ALA A 58 4.47 -5.53 -2.28
N TYR A 59 5.47 -6.04 -3.00
CA TYR A 59 5.48 -7.44 -3.44
C TYR A 59 6.14 -8.36 -2.41
N GLY A 60 5.74 -9.63 -2.41
CA GLY A 60 6.47 -10.68 -1.70
C GLY A 60 7.85 -10.97 -2.31
N GLY A 61 8.74 -11.58 -1.53
CA GLY A 61 10.04 -12.04 -2.00
C GLY A 61 9.91 -13.00 -3.19
N ARG A 62 10.81 -12.91 -4.15
CA ARG A 62 10.85 -13.73 -5.36
C ARG A 62 11.98 -14.77 -5.28
N PRO A 63 11.97 -15.81 -6.12
CA PRO A 63 12.96 -16.88 -6.07
C PRO A 63 14.42 -16.43 -6.27
N ASP A 64 14.63 -15.26 -6.88
CA ASP A 64 15.94 -14.74 -7.26
C ASP A 64 16.21 -13.32 -6.72
N SER A 65 15.26 -12.71 -6.00
CA SER A 65 15.33 -11.30 -5.61
C SER A 65 14.31 -10.90 -4.54
N ASP A 66 14.64 -9.86 -3.78
CA ASP A 66 13.72 -9.25 -2.81
C ASP A 66 12.44 -8.69 -3.47
N GLY A 67 11.35 -8.65 -2.72
CA GLY A 67 10.11 -8.00 -3.11
C GLY A 67 10.30 -6.52 -3.44
N LEU A 68 9.47 -6.00 -4.35
CA LEU A 68 9.50 -4.59 -4.71
C LEU A 68 8.93 -3.74 -3.56
N ASP A 69 9.68 -2.71 -3.17
CA ASP A 69 9.35 -1.77 -2.10
C ASP A 69 8.40 -0.67 -2.60
N ALA A 70 7.35 -0.36 -1.84
CA ALA A 70 6.43 0.76 -2.07
C ALA A 70 5.95 0.91 -3.53
N VAL A 71 5.49 -0.19 -4.11
CA VAL A 71 4.89 -0.22 -5.45
C VAL A 71 3.47 -0.72 -5.39
N ASP A 72 2.65 -0.25 -6.33
CA ASP A 72 1.35 -0.84 -6.55
C ASP A 72 1.52 -2.31 -6.95
N ALA A 73 0.86 -3.18 -6.18
CA ALA A 73 0.95 -4.61 -6.34
C ALA A 73 -0.28 -5.16 -7.05
N LEU A 74 -0.08 -6.24 -7.79
CA LEU A 74 -1.10 -7.08 -8.39
C LEU A 74 -1.92 -6.37 -9.48
N VAL A 75 -3.18 -6.02 -9.24
CA VAL A 75 -4.04 -5.43 -10.29
C VAL A 75 -4.06 -3.90 -10.25
N HIS A 76 -3.46 -3.30 -9.23
CA HIS A 76 -3.27 -1.85 -9.14
C HIS A 76 -2.12 -1.38 -10.03
N ASN A 77 -2.28 -0.20 -10.63
CA ASN A 77 -1.23 0.49 -11.38
C ASN A 77 -1.46 2.00 -11.33
N THR A 78 -1.64 2.50 -10.11
CA THR A 78 -1.77 3.92 -9.81
C THR A 78 -0.39 4.53 -9.61
N GLN A 79 -0.21 5.73 -10.15
CA GLN A 79 1.03 6.47 -10.00
C GLN A 79 0.94 7.36 -8.76
N ASN A 80 2.03 7.43 -8.01
CA ASN A 80 2.13 8.37 -6.90
C ASN A 80 2.06 9.82 -7.39
N ARG A 81 1.36 10.67 -6.63
CA ARG A 81 1.32 12.12 -6.88
C ARG A 81 2.53 12.77 -6.17
N PRO A 82 3.33 13.61 -6.86
CA PRO A 82 4.44 14.31 -6.24
C PRO A 82 3.99 15.14 -5.04
N VAL A 83 4.84 15.18 -3.99
CA VAL A 83 4.55 15.94 -2.77
C VAL A 83 4.36 17.42 -3.07
N GLU A 84 5.18 17.98 -3.95
CA GLU A 84 5.11 19.39 -4.33
C GLU A 84 3.75 19.74 -4.96
N ASP A 85 3.21 18.83 -5.79
CA ASP A 85 1.90 19.03 -6.41
C ASP A 85 0.77 18.97 -5.38
N ILE A 86 0.84 18.06 -4.40
CA ILE A 86 -0.15 17.98 -3.31
C ILE A 86 -0.15 19.26 -2.48
N GLU A 87 1.02 19.73 -2.05
CA GLU A 87 1.14 20.92 -1.19
C GLU A 87 0.81 22.23 -1.93
N LEU A 88 0.97 22.27 -3.26
CA LEU A 88 0.58 23.42 -4.08
C LEU A 88 -0.92 23.48 -4.33
N SER A 89 -1.59 22.32 -4.45
CA SER A 89 -3.00 22.27 -4.85
C SER A 89 -3.99 22.14 -3.69
N HIS A 90 -3.53 21.81 -2.48
CA HIS A 90 -4.42 21.55 -1.33
C HIS A 90 -3.83 22.10 -0.02
N PRO A 91 -4.67 22.43 0.99
CA PRO A 91 -4.20 22.89 2.30
C PRO A 91 -3.67 21.72 3.16
N LEU A 92 -2.68 21.02 2.60
CA LEU A 92 -2.01 19.86 3.16
C LEU A 92 -0.51 20.14 3.21
N ARG A 93 0.16 19.63 4.24
CA ARG A 93 1.63 19.58 4.35
C ARG A 93 2.05 18.14 4.51
N ILE A 94 2.96 17.66 3.67
CA ILE A 94 3.56 16.35 3.82
C ILE A 94 4.81 16.51 4.70
N GLU A 95 4.73 16.02 5.94
CA GLU A 95 5.84 16.10 6.89
C GLU A 95 6.96 15.10 6.50
N HIS A 96 6.56 13.91 6.06
CA HIS A 96 7.46 12.94 5.46
C HIS A 96 6.73 11.94 4.57
N TYR A 97 7.46 11.40 3.61
CA TYR A 97 7.06 10.26 2.80
C TYR A 97 8.26 9.33 2.67
N ARG A 98 8.16 8.12 3.24
CA ARG A 98 9.29 7.20 3.41
C ARG A 98 8.86 5.75 3.33
N LEU A 99 9.84 4.85 3.17
CA LEU A 99 9.61 3.43 3.40
C LEU A 99 9.31 3.18 4.89
N ARG A 100 8.38 2.27 5.14
CA ARG A 100 7.95 1.89 6.49
C ARG A 100 8.82 0.75 7.00
N GLU A 101 9.70 1.06 7.93
CA GLU A 101 10.59 0.06 8.53
C GLU A 101 9.80 -1.05 9.25
N GLY A 102 10.29 -2.28 9.15
CA GLY A 102 9.66 -3.45 9.79
C GLY A 102 8.33 -3.92 9.16
N SER A 103 7.90 -3.32 8.05
CA SER A 103 6.67 -3.70 7.36
C SER A 103 6.81 -4.89 6.40
N HIS A 104 8.03 -5.35 6.13
CA HIS A 104 8.28 -6.44 5.18
C HIS A 104 8.25 -7.83 5.84
N GLY A 105 7.92 -8.85 5.05
CA GLY A 105 8.12 -10.24 5.44
C GLY A 105 9.61 -10.62 5.42
N ALA A 106 10.06 -11.40 6.41
CA ALA A 106 11.44 -11.88 6.48
C ALA A 106 11.63 -13.21 5.70
N GLY A 107 12.74 -13.37 5.00
CA GLY A 107 13.08 -14.59 4.24
C GLY A 107 14.50 -14.49 3.67
N GLU A 108 14.95 -15.51 2.93
CA GLU A 108 16.20 -15.43 2.16
C GLU A 108 16.14 -14.26 1.17
N HIS A 109 15.01 -14.14 0.48
CA HIS A 109 14.58 -12.94 -0.21
C HIS A 109 13.42 -12.33 0.58
N ARG A 110 13.60 -11.11 1.08
CA ARG A 110 12.58 -10.43 1.89
C ARG A 110 11.41 -10.00 1.03
N GLY A 111 10.25 -9.77 1.65
CA GLY A 111 9.20 -8.96 1.03
C GLY A 111 9.65 -7.51 0.84
N GLY A 112 8.86 -6.74 0.09
CA GLY A 112 9.06 -5.32 -0.02
C GLY A 112 8.59 -4.57 1.22
N HIS A 113 9.18 -3.41 1.48
CA HIS A 113 8.73 -2.44 2.46
C HIS A 113 7.45 -1.77 1.95
N GLY A 114 6.46 -1.62 2.82
CA GLY A 114 5.39 -0.64 2.61
C GLY A 114 5.93 0.79 2.74
N HIS A 115 5.04 1.77 2.61
CA HIS A 115 5.38 3.18 2.78
C HIS A 115 4.64 3.79 3.98
N GLU A 116 5.09 4.96 4.40
CA GLU A 116 4.42 5.80 5.39
C GLU A 116 4.45 7.25 4.88
N ARG A 117 3.27 7.88 4.84
CA ARG A 117 3.10 9.30 4.53
C ARG A 117 2.45 10.00 5.70
N MET A 118 3.11 10.99 6.27
CA MET A 118 2.55 11.82 7.34
C MET A 118 2.02 13.13 6.75
N VAL A 119 0.70 13.30 6.85
CA VAL A 119 -0.01 14.45 6.31
C VAL A 119 -0.52 15.32 7.46
N LYS A 120 -0.22 16.62 7.39
CA LYS A 120 -0.74 17.64 8.30
C LYS A 120 -1.78 18.49 7.58
N PHE A 121 -2.93 18.69 8.22
CA PHE A 121 -3.95 19.61 7.74
C PHE A 121 -3.61 21.05 8.10
N LEU A 122 -3.75 21.95 7.12
CA LEU A 122 -3.51 23.38 7.28
C LEU A 122 -4.83 24.18 7.42
N SER A 123 -5.98 23.54 7.20
CA SER A 123 -7.31 24.07 7.48
C SER A 123 -8.20 23.03 8.17
N ASP A 124 -9.39 23.44 8.62
CA ASP A 124 -10.39 22.52 9.18
C ASP A 124 -10.80 21.48 8.12
N SER A 125 -10.44 20.23 8.37
CA SER A 125 -10.46 19.16 7.38
C SER A 125 -11.06 17.87 7.94
N THR A 126 -11.56 17.03 7.04
CA THR A 126 -12.06 15.68 7.30
C THR A 126 -11.27 14.67 6.48
N ILE A 127 -10.93 13.55 7.12
CA ILE A 127 -10.34 12.39 6.47
C ILE A 127 -11.33 11.23 6.47
N THR A 128 -11.43 10.53 5.35
CA THR A 128 -12.12 9.24 5.24
C THR A 128 -11.16 8.22 4.65
N ILE A 129 -11.11 7.04 5.25
CA ILE A 129 -10.26 5.94 4.80
C ILE A 129 -11.17 4.76 4.43
N GLU A 130 -11.11 4.33 3.18
CA GLU A 130 -11.80 3.14 2.70
C GLU A 130 -10.78 2.06 2.34
N GLY A 131 -10.75 0.96 3.09
CA GLY A 131 -9.89 -0.19 2.83
C GLY A 131 -10.13 -1.34 3.79
N ASP A 132 -9.40 -2.43 3.60
CA ASP A 132 -9.35 -3.61 4.46
C ASP A 132 -7.89 -4.08 4.63
N GLY A 133 -7.64 -5.21 5.31
CA GLY A 133 -6.27 -5.72 5.53
C GLY A 133 -5.66 -5.41 6.90
N ASN A 134 -6.43 -4.76 7.79
CA ASN A 134 -5.97 -4.45 9.15
C ASN A 134 -5.88 -5.68 10.07
N LYS A 135 -6.45 -6.83 9.66
CA LYS A 135 -6.57 -8.02 10.53
C LYS A 135 -5.57 -9.12 10.20
N TYR A 136 -5.22 -9.28 8.93
CA TYR A 136 -4.41 -10.40 8.45
C TYR A 136 -3.24 -9.85 7.66
N GLY A 137 -2.04 -10.25 8.05
CA GLY A 137 -0.83 -9.96 7.29
C GLY A 137 -0.69 -10.85 6.07
N SER A 138 0.36 -10.61 5.27
CA SER A 138 0.66 -11.46 4.13
C SER A 138 1.11 -12.86 4.58
N TRP A 139 1.15 -13.82 3.64
CA TRP A 139 1.63 -15.16 3.92
C TRP A 139 3.11 -15.30 3.53
N GLY A 140 3.86 -16.09 4.32
CA GLY A 140 5.23 -16.49 3.99
C GLY A 140 5.27 -17.78 3.17
N TYR A 141 6.42 -18.05 2.56
CA TYR A 141 6.67 -19.25 1.75
C TYR A 141 8.06 -19.83 2.07
N ASP A 142 8.18 -21.17 1.99
CA ASP A 142 9.43 -21.93 2.16
C ASP A 142 10.34 -21.46 3.33
N GLY A 143 9.76 -21.40 4.53
CA GLY A 143 10.46 -20.95 5.76
C GLY A 143 10.46 -19.43 5.97
N GLY A 144 10.12 -18.64 4.96
CA GLY A 144 9.87 -17.21 5.07
C GLY A 144 8.65 -16.87 5.95
N LYS A 145 8.65 -15.66 6.50
CA LYS A 145 7.57 -15.08 7.30
C LYS A 145 6.78 -14.08 6.48
N GLY A 146 5.47 -14.09 6.69
CA GLY A 146 4.60 -13.05 6.16
C GLY A 146 4.89 -11.68 6.77
N ALA A 147 4.49 -10.64 6.06
CA ALA A 147 4.48 -9.27 6.58
C ALA A 147 3.36 -9.11 7.62
N PRO A 148 3.50 -8.18 8.59
CA PRO A 148 2.41 -7.82 9.50
C PRO A 148 1.20 -7.26 8.73
N SER A 149 0.02 -7.28 9.37
CA SER A 149 -1.17 -6.57 8.87
C SER A 149 -0.97 -5.05 8.93
N GLY A 150 -1.91 -4.31 8.33
CA GLY A 150 -1.94 -2.84 8.36
C GLY A 150 -2.10 -2.27 9.78
N GLU A 151 -1.03 -2.27 10.54
CA GLU A 151 -0.68 -1.40 11.68
C GLU A 151 0.78 -1.04 11.58
#